data_AF-A0A7S0J9H5-F1
#
_entry.id   AF-A0A7S0J9H5-F1
#
_cell.length_a   1.000
_cell.length_b   1.000
_cell.length_c   1.000
_cell.angle_alpha   90.00
_cell.angle_beta   90.00
_cell.angle_gamma   90.00
#
_symmetry.space_group_name_H-M   'P 1'
#
loop_
_entity.id
_entity.type
_entity.pdbx_description
1 polymer ?
#
loop_
_entity_poly.entity_id
_entity_poly.type
_entity_poly.pdbx_seq_one_letter_code
_entity_poly.pdbx_strand_id
1 'polypeptide(L)'
;PEGVNDGRAALRSSLDGTLEAALQAAVPAGQPRFVLVTFGNVGVKEHLLNFIEHVRAVGAAHLVGAVDVAAFDLLSAQGTPAYKTPLASEAYKLDGSNQHSSGSWKRFAGMRTGEVAKIVLAGYAVM
;
A
#
# COMPACT_ATOMS: atom_id res chain seq x y z
N PRO A 1 -12.55 -14.97 -19.89
CA PRO A 1 -11.80 -14.21 -18.86
C PRO A 1 -10.31 -14.58 -18.90
N GLU A 2 -9.61 -14.14 -19.94
CA GLU A 2 -8.18 -14.44 -20.15
C GLU A 2 -7.29 -13.20 -19.95
N GLY A 3 -7.82 -11.98 -20.08
CA GLY A 3 -7.02 -10.74 -19.93
C GLY A 3 -6.80 -10.21 -18.51
N VAL A 4 -7.49 -10.74 -17.49
CA VAL A 4 -7.34 -10.24 -16.09
C VAL A 4 -6.09 -10.82 -15.41
N ASN A 5 -5.64 -12.01 -15.84
CA ASN A 5 -4.47 -12.67 -15.26
C ASN A 5 -3.15 -12.06 -15.74
N ASP A 6 -3.08 -11.65 -17.00
CA ASP A 6 -1.87 -11.08 -17.60
C ASP A 6 -1.48 -9.74 -16.97
N GLY A 7 -2.48 -8.89 -16.64
CA GLY A 7 -2.23 -7.62 -15.95
C GLY A 7 -1.71 -7.79 -14.51
N ARG A 8 -2.10 -8.86 -13.80
CA ARG A 8 -1.63 -9.14 -12.44
C ARG A 8 -0.20 -9.67 -12.44
N ALA A 9 0.14 -10.54 -13.38
CA ALA A 9 1.50 -11.05 -13.54
C ALA A 9 2.48 -9.94 -13.93
N ALA A 10 2.08 -9.07 -14.87
CA ALA A 10 2.87 -7.91 -15.28
C ALA A 10 3.10 -6.94 -14.10
N LEU A 11 2.06 -6.62 -13.34
CA LEU A 11 2.17 -5.75 -12.17
C LEU A 11 3.07 -6.36 -11.09
N ARG A 12 2.92 -7.66 -10.83
CA ARG A 12 3.78 -8.37 -9.87
C ARG A 12 5.26 -8.30 -10.27
N SER A 13 5.56 -8.35 -11.57
CA SER A 13 6.93 -8.21 -12.07
C SER A 13 7.49 -6.79 -11.99
N SER A 14 6.63 -5.77 -11.90
CA SER A 14 7.05 -4.35 -11.85
C SER A 14 7.18 -3.79 -10.44
N LEU A 15 6.66 -4.46 -9.41
CA LEU A 15 6.75 -4.01 -8.02
C LEU A 15 8.05 -4.53 -7.38
N ASP A 16 9.07 -3.67 -7.33
CA ASP A 16 10.32 -3.91 -6.59
C ASP A 16 10.22 -3.54 -5.09
N GLY A 17 9.06 -3.03 -4.68
CA GLY A 17 8.75 -2.58 -3.33
C GLY A 17 9.15 -1.15 -3.03
N THR A 18 9.60 -0.38 -4.02
CA THR A 18 9.80 1.07 -3.90
C THR A 18 8.48 1.83 -4.02
N LEU A 19 8.42 3.02 -3.42
CA LEU A 19 7.26 3.91 -3.55
C LEU A 19 7.03 4.34 -5.01
N GLU A 20 8.11 4.59 -5.75
CA GLU A 20 8.04 5.06 -7.14
C GLU A 20 7.40 4.03 -8.07
N ALA A 21 7.87 2.76 -8.03
CA ALA A 21 7.26 1.69 -8.82
C ALA A 21 5.78 1.50 -8.48
N ALA A 22 5.43 1.59 -7.19
CA ALA A 22 4.06 1.44 -6.73
C ALA A 22 3.15 2.61 -7.16
N LEU A 23 3.66 3.85 -7.20
CA LEU A 23 2.91 5.01 -7.70
C LEU A 23 2.67 4.95 -9.21
N GLN A 24 3.68 4.54 -9.98
CA GLN A 24 3.55 4.34 -11.44
C GLN A 24 2.53 3.25 -11.77
N ALA A 25 2.49 2.20 -10.95
CA ALA A 25 1.50 1.13 -11.02
C ALA A 25 0.08 1.60 -10.63
N ALA A 26 -0.04 2.41 -9.58
CA ALA A 26 -1.33 2.87 -9.05
C ALA A 26 -2.01 3.91 -9.96
N VAL A 27 -1.23 4.79 -10.58
CA VAL A 27 -1.70 5.89 -11.42
C VAL A 27 -0.92 5.89 -12.72
N PRO A 28 -1.41 5.20 -13.77
CA PRO A 28 -0.76 5.17 -15.07
C PRO A 28 -0.58 6.56 -15.69
N ALA A 29 0.40 6.70 -16.58
CA ALA A 29 0.67 7.96 -17.27
C ALA A 29 -0.59 8.50 -17.99
N GLY A 30 -0.81 9.82 -17.88
CA GLY A 30 -1.97 10.50 -18.46
C GLY A 30 -3.24 10.50 -17.60
N GLN A 31 -3.26 9.78 -16.47
CA GLN A 31 -4.35 9.86 -15.49
C GLN A 31 -4.14 11.01 -14.49
N PRO A 32 -5.22 11.55 -13.88
CA PRO A 32 -5.10 12.49 -12.78
C PRO A 32 -4.25 11.92 -11.65
N ARG A 33 -3.30 12.73 -11.13
CA ARG A 33 -2.43 12.35 -10.01
C ARG A 33 -3.18 12.42 -8.68
N PHE A 34 -4.20 11.60 -8.53
CA PHE A 34 -4.98 11.41 -7.31
C PHE A 34 -4.95 9.94 -6.90
N VAL A 35 -4.61 9.65 -5.64
CA VAL A 35 -4.46 8.28 -5.16
C VAL A 35 -5.03 8.12 -3.75
N LEU A 36 -5.82 7.07 -3.55
CA LEU A 36 -6.27 6.63 -2.23
C LEU A 36 -5.16 5.82 -1.58
N VAL A 37 -4.70 6.23 -0.40
CA VAL A 37 -3.56 5.58 0.28
C VAL A 37 -4.03 4.91 1.56
N THR A 38 -3.67 3.64 1.72
CA THR A 38 -3.85 2.93 3.00
C THR A 38 -2.54 2.26 3.43
N PHE A 39 -2.48 1.85 4.70
CA PHE A 39 -1.33 1.20 5.30
C PHE A 39 -1.78 0.01 6.11
N GLY A 40 -1.06 -1.11 6.00
CA GLY A 40 -1.40 -2.30 6.77
C GLY A 40 -0.30 -3.32 6.88
N ASN A 41 -0.48 -4.22 7.84
CA ASN A 41 0.41 -5.33 8.16
C ASN A 41 -0.32 -6.67 7.91
N VAL A 42 0.39 -7.79 7.95
CA VAL A 42 -0.20 -9.10 7.67
C VAL A 42 -1.21 -9.54 8.74
N GLY A 43 -1.13 -8.98 9.95
CA GLY A 43 -2.05 -9.24 11.04
C GLY A 43 -3.50 -8.83 10.73
N VAL A 44 -3.71 -7.86 9.84
CA VAL A 44 -5.03 -7.40 9.37
C VAL A 44 -5.34 -7.82 7.94
N LYS A 45 -4.78 -8.97 7.49
CA LYS A 45 -4.89 -9.44 6.09
C LYS A 45 -6.32 -9.44 5.53
N GLU A 46 -7.32 -9.84 6.31
CA GLU A 46 -8.71 -9.94 5.84
C GLU A 46 -9.29 -8.56 5.54
N HIS A 47 -9.00 -7.58 6.39
CA HIS A 47 -9.38 -6.19 6.15
C HIS A 47 -8.64 -5.60 4.95
N LEU A 48 -7.36 -5.93 4.75
CA LEU A 48 -6.61 -5.50 3.57
C LEU A 48 -7.20 -6.07 2.28
N LEU A 49 -7.49 -7.38 2.24
CA LEU A 49 -8.11 -8.02 1.08
C LEU A 49 -9.50 -7.44 0.79
N ASN A 50 -10.31 -7.25 1.82
CA ASN A 50 -11.64 -6.65 1.67
C ASN A 50 -11.55 -5.20 1.14
N PHE A 51 -10.61 -4.39 1.66
CA PHE A 51 -10.37 -3.04 1.16
C PHE A 51 -10.02 -3.06 -0.33
N ILE A 52 -9.07 -3.92 -0.73
CA ILE A 52 -8.61 -4.04 -2.12
C ILE A 52 -9.76 -4.40 -3.06
N GLU A 53 -10.62 -5.33 -2.65
CA GLU A 53 -11.79 -5.71 -3.43
C GLU A 53 -12.73 -4.53 -3.66
N HIS A 54 -13.04 -3.77 -2.59
CA HIS A 54 -13.93 -2.62 -2.67
C HIS A 54 -13.36 -1.48 -3.53
N VAL A 55 -12.09 -1.11 -3.35
CA VAL A 55 -11.49 -0.01 -4.14
C VAL A 55 -11.38 -0.37 -5.61
N ARG A 56 -11.15 -1.65 -5.93
CA ARG A 56 -11.17 -2.15 -7.31
C ARG A 56 -12.58 -2.09 -7.90
N ALA A 57 -13.59 -2.49 -7.15
CA ALA A 57 -14.98 -2.47 -7.62
C ALA A 57 -15.44 -1.07 -8.02
N VAL A 58 -14.96 -0.03 -7.34
CA VAL A 58 -15.27 1.38 -7.67
C VAL A 58 -14.27 2.03 -8.64
N GLY A 59 -13.24 1.29 -9.10
CA GLY A 59 -12.25 1.78 -10.05
C GLY A 59 -11.33 2.88 -9.50
N ALA A 60 -11.15 2.97 -8.17
CA ALA A 60 -10.30 3.99 -7.58
C ALA A 60 -8.81 3.63 -7.72
N ALA A 61 -8.01 4.60 -8.17
CA ALA A 61 -6.56 4.53 -8.07
C ALA A 61 -6.17 4.46 -6.60
N HIS A 62 -5.45 3.40 -6.22
CA HIS A 62 -5.11 3.14 -4.83
C HIS A 62 -3.68 2.62 -4.70
N LEU A 63 -3.11 2.84 -3.52
CA LEU A 63 -1.76 2.46 -3.15
C LEU A 63 -1.76 1.94 -1.71
N VAL A 64 -1.05 0.83 -1.46
CA VAL A 64 -0.92 0.27 -0.12
C VAL A 64 0.53 0.35 0.37
N GLY A 65 0.75 1.05 1.48
CA GLY A 65 2.01 1.00 2.23
C GLY A 65 2.06 -0.25 3.11
N ALA A 66 2.84 -1.25 2.72
CA ALA A 66 3.04 -2.46 3.49
C ALA A 66 3.95 -2.19 4.71
N VAL A 67 3.44 -2.51 5.90
CA VAL A 67 4.12 -2.28 7.19
C VAL A 67 5.03 -3.45 7.58
N ASP A 68 4.89 -4.59 6.91
CA ASP A 68 5.78 -5.74 7.01
C ASP A 68 5.95 -6.42 5.64
N VAL A 69 6.98 -7.26 5.51
CA VAL A 69 7.29 -7.97 4.25
C VAL A 69 6.16 -8.93 3.84
N ALA A 70 5.51 -9.58 4.82
CA ALA A 70 4.44 -10.54 4.53
C ALA A 70 3.20 -9.87 3.93
N ALA A 71 2.87 -8.64 4.35
CA ALA A 71 1.84 -7.81 3.75
C ALA A 71 2.22 -7.43 2.32
N PHE A 72 3.48 -7.02 2.08
CA PHE A 72 3.94 -6.71 0.73
C PHE A 72 3.81 -7.90 -0.22
N ASP A 73 4.23 -9.09 0.22
CA ASP A 73 4.15 -10.32 -0.57
C ASP A 73 2.70 -10.70 -0.86
N LEU A 74 1.81 -10.58 0.13
CA LEU A 74 0.37 -10.80 -0.03
C LEU A 74 -0.21 -9.85 -1.09
N LEU A 75 0.07 -8.55 -0.98
CA LEU A 75 -0.44 -7.51 -1.88
C LEU A 75 0.09 -7.70 -3.31
N SER A 76 1.38 -8.02 -3.44
CA SER A 76 2.02 -8.29 -4.72
C SER A 76 1.42 -9.53 -5.39
N ALA A 77 1.14 -10.59 -4.63
CA ALA A 77 0.46 -11.78 -5.13
C ALA A 77 -0.97 -11.49 -5.60
N GLN A 78 -1.65 -10.53 -4.97
CA GLN A 78 -2.97 -10.06 -5.39
C GLN A 78 -2.94 -9.13 -6.61
N GLY A 79 -1.77 -8.70 -7.06
CA GLY A 79 -1.63 -7.66 -8.09
C GLY A 79 -2.17 -6.32 -7.62
N THR A 80 -1.84 -5.92 -6.39
CA THR A 80 -2.19 -4.61 -5.83
C THR A 80 -0.97 -3.70 -5.84
N PRO A 81 -1.08 -2.43 -6.29
CA PRO A 81 0.00 -1.46 -6.16
C PRO A 81 0.39 -1.27 -4.69
N ALA A 82 1.60 -1.71 -4.35
CA ALA A 82 2.08 -1.69 -2.98
C ALA A 82 3.59 -1.45 -2.93
N TYR A 83 4.04 -0.87 -1.81
CA TYR A 83 5.47 -0.65 -1.54
C TYR A 83 5.79 -1.00 -0.09
N LYS A 84 7.07 -1.27 0.20
CA LYS A 84 7.55 -1.51 1.55
C LYS A 84 7.78 -0.17 2.24
N THR A 85 7.09 0.07 3.34
CA THR A 85 7.33 1.23 4.20
C THR A 85 8.64 1.05 4.99
N PRO A 86 9.21 2.11 5.59
CA PRO A 86 10.38 1.97 6.46
C PRO A 86 10.20 0.93 7.57
N LEU A 87 8.99 0.81 8.14
CA LEU A 87 8.69 -0.17 9.18
C LEU A 87 8.75 -1.62 8.69
N ALA A 88 8.58 -1.88 7.39
CA ALA A 88 8.66 -3.24 6.85
C ALA A 88 10.09 -3.79 6.87
N SER A 89 11.09 -2.91 6.89
CA SER A 89 12.51 -3.27 7.04
C SER A 89 12.91 -3.43 8.51
N GLU A 90 12.02 -3.10 9.44
CA GLU A 90 12.20 -3.27 10.87
C GLU A 90 11.44 -4.53 11.32
N ALA A 91 11.90 -5.22 12.36
CA ALA A 91 11.11 -6.28 13.01
C ALA A 91 9.94 -5.68 13.84
N TYR A 92 9.23 -4.72 13.25
CA TYR A 92 8.19 -3.92 13.86
C TYR A 92 6.94 -4.77 14.11
N LYS A 93 6.35 -4.62 15.30
CA LYS A 93 5.08 -5.24 15.67
C LYS A 93 4.15 -4.15 16.19
N LEU A 94 3.03 -3.95 15.52
CA LEU A 94 1.87 -3.29 16.13
C LEU A 94 1.41 -4.21 17.25
N ASP A 95 1.31 -3.68 18.46
CA ASP A 95 0.97 -4.44 19.67
C ASP A 95 -0.50 -4.90 19.72
N GLY A 96 -1.27 -4.72 18.64
CA GLY A 96 -2.68 -5.09 18.54
C GLY A 96 -3.57 -4.37 19.54
N SER A 97 -3.02 -3.45 20.33
CA SER A 97 -3.74 -2.70 21.34
C SER A 97 -4.50 -1.57 20.66
N ASN A 98 -5.80 -1.47 20.96
CA ASN A 98 -6.61 -0.33 20.55
C ASN A 98 -6.26 0.95 21.36
N GLN A 99 -5.27 0.89 22.25
CA GLN A 99 -4.77 2.06 22.95
C GLN A 99 -3.86 2.87 22.03
N HIS A 100 -4.40 3.95 21.46
CA HIS A 100 -3.67 4.95 20.67
C HIS A 100 -2.56 5.70 21.44
N SER A 101 -2.21 5.27 22.66
CA SER A 101 -1.15 5.84 23.50
C SER A 101 0.15 5.04 23.48
N SER A 102 0.18 3.84 22.87
CA SER A 102 1.38 3.01 22.85
C SER A 102 2.49 3.60 21.97
N GLY A 103 3.75 3.34 22.35
CA GLY A 103 4.91 3.79 21.58
C GLY A 103 4.97 3.19 20.17
N SER A 104 4.43 1.98 19.99
CA SER A 104 4.31 1.33 18.70
C SER A 104 3.34 2.10 17.79
N TRP A 105 2.17 2.51 18.29
CA TRP A 105 1.18 3.30 17.54
C TRP A 105 1.73 4.66 17.10
N LYS A 106 2.41 5.38 18.00
CA LYS A 106 3.02 6.69 17.65
C LYS A 106 4.05 6.57 16.54
N ARG A 107 4.88 5.52 16.55
CA ARG A 107 5.82 5.23 15.46
C ARG A 107 5.10 4.95 14.15
N PHE A 108 4.05 4.14 14.17
CA PHE A 108 3.24 3.88 12.97
C PHE A 108 2.58 5.15 12.43
N ALA A 109 1.97 5.96 13.31
CA ALA A 109 1.37 7.24 12.92
C ALA A 109 2.41 8.20 12.31
N GLY A 110 3.58 8.35 12.95
CA GLY A 110 4.67 9.18 12.44
C GLY A 110 5.20 8.70 11.09
N MET A 111 5.37 7.38 10.92
CA MET A 111 5.75 6.79 9.62
C MET A 111 4.71 7.14 8.55
N ARG A 112 3.42 6.92 8.82
CA ARG A 112 2.35 7.20 7.84
C ARG A 112 2.37 8.65 7.38
N THR A 113 2.49 9.61 8.30
CA THR A 113 2.58 11.03 7.95
C THR A 113 3.78 11.32 7.05
N GLY A 114 4.94 10.74 7.36
CA GLY A 114 6.14 10.89 6.54
C GLY A 114 5.98 10.30 5.14
N GLU A 115 5.38 9.11 5.03
CA GLU A 115 5.15 8.47 3.72
C GLU A 115 4.11 9.22 2.89
N VAL A 116 3.00 9.68 3.49
CA VAL A 116 2.03 10.53 2.79
C VAL A 116 2.68 11.82 2.29
N ALA A 117 3.53 12.45 3.09
CA ALA A 117 4.26 13.64 2.67
C ALA A 117 5.15 13.37 1.44
N LYS A 118 5.83 12.21 1.37
CA LYS A 118 6.61 11.82 0.18
C LYS A 118 5.73 11.70 -1.07
N ILE A 119 4.53 11.13 -0.95
CA ILE A 119 3.57 11.00 -2.05
C ILE A 119 3.11 12.37 -2.54
N VAL A 120 2.79 13.28 -1.61
CA VAL A 120 2.43 14.67 -1.94
C VAL A 120 3.58 15.41 -2.62
N LEU A 121 4.81 15.27 -2.11
CA LEU A 121 6.00 15.87 -2.71
C LEU A 121 6.32 15.30 -4.10
N ALA A 122 5.92 14.06 -4.39
CA ALA A 122 5.97 13.49 -5.73
C ALA A 122 4.89 14.04 -6.69
N GLY A 123 4.03 14.95 -6.21
CA GLY A 123 3.02 15.66 -7.01
C GLY A 123 1.68 14.95 -7.09
N TYR A 124 1.35 14.09 -6.12
CA TYR A 124 0.07 13.41 -6.04
C TYR A 124 -0.83 14.06 -4.99
N ALA A 125 -2.11 14.24 -5.33
CA ALA A 125 -3.16 14.46 -4.35
C ALA A 125 -3.51 13.14 -3.66
N VAL A 126 -3.64 13.16 -2.34
CA VAL A 126 -3.82 11.96 -1.50
C VAL A 126 -5.14 12.03 -0.74
N MET A 127 -5.85 10.89 -0.70
CA MET A 127 -7.01 10.65 0.16
C MET A 127 -6.76 9.46 1.09
#